data_AF-A0A6N2V2P4-F1
#
_entry.id   AF-A0A6N2V2P4-F1
#
_cell.length_a   1.000
_cell.length_b   1.000
_cell.length_c   1.000
_cell.angle_alpha   90.00
_cell.angle_beta   90.00
_cell.angle_gamma   90.00
#
_symmetry.space_group_name_H-M   'P 1'
#
loop_
_entity.id
_entity.type
_entity.pdbx_description
1 polymer ?
#
loop_
_entity_poly.entity_id
_entity_poly.type
_entity_poly.pdbx_seq_one_letter_code
_entity_poly.pdbx_strand_id
1 'polypeptide(L)'
;MDQAEYLYEFAKSFGDCSYSSCKKNEAQKLKRTLLVRRQSFYNNQPKKYPWYLEIEVTKNEKKEKSCINMTDEGFFTFMNRIHRFIDCFVTAYSTNIMKMKFNNEQNWKQNKN
;
A
#
# COMPACT_ATOMS: atom_id res chain seq x y z
N MET A 1 -4.59 17.50 16.95
CA MET A 1 -3.40 16.88 16.34
C MET A 1 -3.90 16.07 15.15
N ASP A 2 -3.53 16.46 13.94
CA ASP A 2 -3.87 15.70 12.71
C ASP A 2 -3.27 14.29 12.87
N GLN A 3 -3.98 13.24 12.45
CA GLN A 3 -3.46 11.86 12.51
C GLN A 3 -2.10 11.74 11.79
N ALA A 4 -1.88 12.59 10.78
CA ALA A 4 -0.61 12.77 10.09
C ALA A 4 0.53 13.29 10.99
N GLU A 5 0.23 14.26 11.84
CA GLU A 5 1.18 14.89 12.76
C GLU A 5 1.55 13.93 13.89
N TYR A 6 0.57 13.14 14.37
CA TYR A 6 0.84 12.05 15.32
C TYR A 6 1.71 10.96 14.69
N LEU A 7 1.46 10.54 13.44
CA LEU A 7 2.30 9.58 12.74
C LEU A 7 3.73 10.09 12.51
N TYR A 8 3.88 11.38 12.22
CA TYR A 8 5.19 12.03 12.07
C TYR A 8 5.98 12.06 13.39
N GLU A 9 5.36 12.51 14.48
CA GLU A 9 5.98 12.52 15.82
C GLU A 9 6.24 11.10 16.35
N PHE A 10 5.33 10.15 16.09
CA PHE A 10 5.51 8.75 16.42
C PHE A 10 6.70 8.17 15.64
N ALA A 11 6.84 8.46 14.35
CA ALA A 11 7.93 7.96 13.53
C ALA A 11 9.31 8.51 13.87
N LYS A 12 9.42 9.73 14.43
CA LYS A 12 10.67 10.21 15.03
C LYS A 12 11.14 9.31 16.18
N SER A 13 10.22 8.62 16.83
CA SER A 13 10.49 7.67 17.90
C SER A 13 10.88 6.27 17.40
N PHE A 14 10.69 5.96 16.11
CA PHE A 14 11.15 4.71 15.51
C PHE A 14 12.57 4.85 14.97
N GLY A 15 13.44 3.94 15.40
CA GLY A 15 14.73 3.73 14.74
C GLY A 15 14.57 3.24 13.29
N ASP A 16 15.70 2.94 12.66
CA ASP A 16 15.71 2.30 11.34
C ASP A 16 14.87 1.02 11.36
N CYS A 17 14.01 0.85 10.35
CA CYS A 17 12.99 -0.19 10.35
C CYS A 17 12.83 -0.82 8.97
N SER A 18 12.29 -2.03 8.93
CA SER A 18 12.04 -2.76 7.68
C SER A 18 10.77 -3.58 7.82
N TYR A 19 9.89 -3.47 6.85
CA TYR A 19 8.68 -4.26 6.68
C TYR A 19 8.69 -4.92 5.31
N SER A 20 8.31 -6.19 5.24
CA SER A 20 8.14 -6.89 3.97
C SER A 20 6.88 -7.74 4.00
N SER A 21 6.13 -7.73 2.90
CA SER A 21 5.00 -8.63 2.69
C SER A 21 5.08 -9.33 1.34
N CYS A 22 4.49 -10.51 1.27
CA CYS A 22 4.44 -11.33 0.07
C CYS A 22 3.05 -11.96 -0.04
N LYS A 23 2.42 -11.82 -1.21
CA LYS A 23 1.17 -12.50 -1.55
C LYS A 23 1.37 -13.34 -2.81
N LYS A 24 1.09 -14.64 -2.69
CA LYS A 24 1.16 -15.59 -3.81
C LYS A 24 -0.25 -16.02 -4.21
N ASN A 25 -0.46 -16.19 -5.50
CA ASN A 25 -1.62 -16.84 -6.09
C ASN A 25 -1.11 -17.86 -7.11
N GLU A 26 -1.12 -19.13 -6.71
CA GLU A 26 -0.58 -20.24 -7.50
C GLU A 26 -1.40 -20.49 -8.76
N ALA A 27 -2.74 -20.44 -8.66
CA ALA A 27 -3.65 -20.60 -9.79
C ALA A 27 -3.38 -19.59 -10.91
N GLN A 28 -2.93 -18.39 -10.57
CA GLN A 28 -2.60 -17.32 -11.52
C GLN A 28 -1.09 -17.19 -11.79
N LYS A 29 -0.25 -18.11 -11.26
CA LYS A 29 1.22 -18.04 -11.31
C LYS A 29 1.75 -16.64 -10.98
N LEU A 30 1.19 -16.03 -9.93
CA LEU A 30 1.37 -14.62 -9.60
C LEU A 30 1.91 -14.47 -8.17
N LYS A 31 2.99 -13.73 -8.01
CA LYS A 31 3.57 -13.34 -6.73
C LYS A 31 3.71 -11.82 -6.70
N ARG A 32 3.29 -11.20 -5.61
CA ARG A 32 3.48 -9.76 -5.35
C ARG A 32 4.21 -9.60 -4.03
N THR A 33 5.20 -8.72 -4.00
CA THR A 33 5.93 -8.38 -2.78
C THR A 33 5.98 -6.87 -2.61
N LEU A 34 5.83 -6.42 -1.36
CA LEU A 34 6.03 -5.05 -0.95
C LEU A 34 7.16 -5.04 0.09
N LEU A 35 8.16 -4.19 -0.11
CA LEU A 35 9.21 -3.90 0.85
C LEU A 35 9.16 -2.42 1.19
N VAL A 36 9.15 -2.10 2.47
CA VAL A 36 9.24 -0.74 3.00
C VAL A 36 10.39 -0.73 4.01
N ARG A 37 11.36 0.16 3.82
CA ARG A 37 12.52 0.26 4.70
C ARG A 37 12.82 1.72 5.01
N ARG A 38 13.20 2.00 6.25
CA ARG A 38 13.79 3.26 6.68
C ARG A 38 15.24 3.02 7.09
N GLN A 39 16.13 3.81 6.54
CA GLN A 39 17.55 3.85 6.88
C GLN A 39 17.99 5.30 7.02
N SER A 40 18.21 5.75 8.25
CA SER A 40 18.50 7.14 8.58
C SER A 40 19.95 7.51 8.26
N PHE A 41 20.87 6.55 8.39
CA PHE A 41 22.31 6.77 8.19
C PHE A 41 22.94 5.75 7.23
N TYR A 42 23.96 6.20 6.50
CA TYR A 42 24.87 5.36 5.73
C TYR A 42 26.29 5.91 5.88
N ASN A 43 27.25 5.06 6.24
CA ASN A 43 28.64 5.46 6.53
C ASN A 43 28.74 6.67 7.49
N ASN A 44 27.99 6.63 8.59
CA ASN A 44 27.88 7.71 9.59
C ASN A 44 27.38 9.05 9.06
N GLN A 45 26.83 9.10 7.85
CA GLN A 45 26.20 10.30 7.28
C GLN A 45 24.68 10.13 7.18
N PRO A 46 23.88 11.17 7.52
CA PRO A 46 22.44 11.11 7.39
C PRO A 46 22.04 11.00 5.91
N LYS A 47 21.12 10.10 5.60
CA LYS A 47 20.60 9.93 4.24
C LYS A 47 19.59 11.03 3.93
N LYS A 48 19.75 11.69 2.77
CA LYS A 48 18.77 12.66 2.25
C LYS A 48 17.38 12.03 2.00
N TYR A 49 17.35 10.75 1.61
CA TYR A 49 16.14 9.99 1.35
C TYR A 49 16.19 8.69 2.17
N PRO A 50 15.77 8.73 3.45
CA PRO A 50 15.91 7.59 4.35
C PRO A 50 14.90 6.47 4.05
N TRP A 51 13.79 6.75 3.37
CA TRP A 51 12.77 5.75 3.06
C TRP A 51 12.99 5.12 1.70
N TYR A 52 12.84 3.80 1.63
CA TYR A 52 12.85 3.00 0.41
C TYR A 52 11.57 2.15 0.35
N LEU A 53 10.83 2.29 -0.75
CA LEU A 53 9.66 1.47 -1.04
C LEU A 53 9.92 0.70 -2.34
N GLU A 54 9.59 -0.58 -2.34
CA GLU A 54 9.74 -1.47 -3.49
C GLU A 54 8.51 -2.35 -3.63
N ILE A 55 7.98 -2.42 -4.85
CA ILE A 55 6.96 -3.37 -5.26
C ILE A 55 7.57 -4.24 -6.35
N GLU A 56 7.56 -5.55 -6.14
CA GLU A 56 7.91 -6.53 -7.16
C GLU A 56 6.68 -7.39 -7.47
N VAL A 57 6.38 -7.54 -8.76
CA VAL A 57 5.33 -8.40 -9.28
C VAL A 57 5.99 -9.44 -10.18
N THR A 58 5.86 -10.71 -9.82
CA THR A 58 6.23 -11.83 -10.68
C THR A 58 4.97 -12.47 -11.22
N LYS A 59 4.79 -12.51 -12.55
CA LYS A 59 3.66 -13.18 -13.20
C LYS A 59 4.18 -14.06 -14.32
N ASN A 60 3.82 -15.34 -14.31
CA ASN A 60 4.31 -16.32 -15.30
C ASN A 60 5.83 -16.23 -15.47
N GLU A 61 6.56 -16.22 -14.35
CA GLU A 61 8.04 -16.13 -14.27
C GLU A 61 8.64 -14.78 -14.74
N LYS A 62 7.87 -13.89 -15.36
CA LYS A 62 8.30 -12.52 -15.68
C LYS A 62 8.23 -11.66 -14.44
N LYS A 63 9.31 -10.94 -14.16
CA LYS A 63 9.46 -10.05 -13.00
C LYS A 63 9.43 -8.59 -13.43
N GLU A 64 8.60 -7.81 -12.77
CA GLU A 64 8.56 -6.35 -12.87
C GLU A 64 8.77 -5.76 -11.48
N LYS A 65 9.67 -4.79 -11.38
CA LYS A 65 10.05 -4.15 -10.12
C LYS A 65 9.96 -2.63 -10.27
N SER A 66 9.30 -2.01 -9.32
CA SER A 66 9.20 -0.56 -9.18
C SER A 66 9.67 -0.17 -7.78
N CYS A 67 10.52 0.84 -7.67
CA CYS A 67 10.96 1.34 -6.38
C CYS A 67 11.10 2.86 -6.35
N ILE A 68 11.06 3.42 -5.15
CA ILE A 68 11.18 4.85 -4.90
C ILE A 68 11.92 5.10 -3.58
N ASN A 69 12.80 6.10 -3.57
CA ASN A 69 13.38 6.65 -2.36
C ASN A 69 12.67 7.94 -1.99
N MET A 70 12.41 8.18 -0.71
CA MET A 70 11.64 9.35 -0.25
C MET A 70 12.27 9.99 0.99
N THR A 71 12.02 11.29 1.16
CA THR A 71 12.25 12.00 2.42
C THR A 71 11.24 11.52 3.46
N ASP A 72 11.48 11.81 4.75
CA ASP A 72 10.47 11.54 5.80
C ASP A 72 9.14 12.24 5.46
N GLU A 73 9.17 13.54 5.13
CA GLU A 73 7.98 14.30 4.72
C GLU A 73 7.25 13.67 3.52
N GLY A 74 8.01 13.26 2.50
CA GLY A 74 7.45 12.61 1.32
C GLY A 74 6.76 11.30 1.66
N PHE A 75 7.37 10.48 2.51
CA PHE A 75 6.79 9.21 2.96
C PHE A 75 5.48 9.43 3.72
N PHE A 76 5.44 10.35 4.70
CA PHE A 76 4.21 10.62 5.46
C PHE A 76 3.10 11.21 4.58
N THR A 77 3.45 12.12 3.67
CA THR A 77 2.49 12.65 2.69
C THR A 77 1.88 11.53 1.85
N PHE A 78 2.70 10.58 1.40
CA PHE A 78 2.23 9.41 0.65
C PHE A 78 1.33 8.49 1.48
N MET A 79 1.74 8.15 2.71
CA MET A 79 0.95 7.31 3.60
C MET A 79 -0.40 7.94 3.97
N ASN A 80 -0.43 9.26 4.19
CA ASN A 80 -1.66 10.00 4.44
C ASN A 80 -2.60 9.97 3.23
N ARG A 81 -2.06 10.05 2.00
CA ARG A 81 -2.87 9.91 0.78
C ARG A 81 -3.45 8.50 0.66
N ILE A 82 -2.68 7.46 0.99
CA ILE A 82 -3.18 6.08 1.01
C ILE A 82 -4.29 5.93 2.05
N HIS A 83 -4.08 6.43 3.27
CA HIS A 83 -5.08 6.36 4.33
C HIS A 83 -6.38 7.02 3.91
N ARG A 84 -6.32 8.27 3.42
CA ARG A 84 -7.50 8.99 2.91
C ARG A 84 -8.17 8.25 1.76
N PHE A 85 -7.39 7.67 0.83
CA PHE A 85 -7.94 6.87 -0.25
C PHE A 85 -8.70 5.66 0.26
N ILE A 86 -8.12 4.90 1.21
CA ILE A 86 -8.77 3.75 1.82
C ILE A 86 -10.05 4.17 2.53
N ASP A 87 -10.00 5.23 3.34
CA ASP A 87 -11.18 5.74 4.06
C ASP A 87 -12.30 6.15 3.11
N CYS A 88 -11.98 6.91 2.06
CA CYS A 88 -12.94 7.30 1.03
C CYS A 88 -13.50 6.08 0.30
N PHE A 89 -12.64 5.13 -0.08
CA PHE A 89 -13.07 3.93 -0.80
C PHE A 89 -13.97 3.04 0.06
N VAL A 90 -13.58 2.77 1.30
CA VAL A 90 -14.36 1.95 2.25
C VAL A 90 -15.68 2.64 2.58
N THR A 91 -15.66 3.92 2.93
CA THR A 91 -16.85 4.62 3.43
C THR A 91 -17.84 4.95 2.31
N ALA A 92 -17.37 5.45 1.17
CA ALA A 92 -18.23 5.96 0.11
C ALA A 92 -18.49 4.97 -1.03
N TYR A 93 -17.49 4.17 -1.40
CA TYR A 93 -17.57 3.35 -2.63
C TYR A 93 -17.88 1.88 -2.36
N SER A 94 -17.40 1.28 -1.27
CA SER A 94 -17.55 -0.16 -1.03
C SER A 94 -19.02 -0.58 -0.94
N THR A 95 -19.84 0.21 -0.24
CA THR A 95 -21.29 -0.01 -0.11
C THR A 95 -22.01 0.07 -1.45
N ASN A 96 -21.64 1.03 -2.31
CA ASN A 96 -22.24 1.19 -3.63
C ASN A 96 -21.84 0.04 -4.56
N ILE A 97 -20.57 -0.36 -4.56
CA ILE A 97 -20.08 -1.50 -5.35
C ILE A 97 -20.76 -2.80 -4.91
N MET A 98 -20.90 -3.04 -3.60
CA MET A 98 -21.61 -4.21 -3.09
C MET A 98 -23.10 -4.20 -3.47
N LYS A 99 -23.78 -3.05 -3.38
CA LYS A 99 -25.18 -2.91 -3.82
C LYS A 99 -25.34 -3.20 -5.31
N MET A 100 -24.47 -2.65 -6.17
CA MET A 100 -24.51 -2.92 -7.61
C MET A 100 -24.28 -4.40 -7.91
N LYS A 101 -23.30 -5.03 -7.24
CA LYS A 101 -23.03 -6.46 -7.40
C LYS A 101 -24.23 -7.31 -6.98
N PHE A 102 -24.83 -7.01 -5.82
CA PHE A 102 -26.02 -7.70 -5.33
C PHE A 102 -27.20 -7.57 -6.31
N ASN A 103 -27.48 -6.36 -6.79
CA ASN A 103 -28.57 -6.12 -7.74
C ASN A 103 -28.37 -6.87 -9.06
N ASN A 104 -27.13 -6.91 -9.58
CA ASN A 104 -26.82 -7.67 -10.79
C ASN A 104 -27.01 -9.18 -10.60
N GLU A 105 -26.61 -9.73 -9.45
CA GLU A 105 -26.82 -11.14 -9.12
C GLU A 105 -28.31 -11.49 -8.97
N GLN A 106 -29.13 -10.59 -8.42
CA GLN A 106 -30.59 -10.78 -8.32
C GLN A 106 -31.26 -10.72 -9.69
N ASN A 107 -30.93 -9.72 -10.51
CA ASN A 107 -31.47 -9.58 -11.87
C ASN A 107 -31.11 -10.78 -12.76
N TRP A 108 -29.89 -11.31 -12.62
CA TRP A 108 -29.49 -12.52 -13.33
C TRP A 108 -30.27 -13.77 -12.92
N LYS A 109 -30.62 -13.90 -11.63
CA LYS A 109 -31.46 -15.00 -11.14
C LYS A 109 -32.90 -14.88 -11.62
N GLN A 110 -33.43 -13.66 -11.68
CA GLN A 110 -34.78 -13.41 -12.19
C GLN A 110 -34.90 -13.67 -13.69
N ASN A 111 -33.90 -13.31 -14.50
CA ASN A 111 -33.90 -13.54 -15.95
C ASN A 111 -33.64 -15.01 -16.37
N LYS A 112 -33.43 -15.92 -15.42
CA LYS A 112 -33.24 -17.36 -15.66
C LYS A 112 -34.46 -18.21 -15.31
N ASN A 113 -35.51 -17.61 -14.75
CA ASN A 113 -36.83 -18.21 -14.56
C ASN A 113 -37.80 -17.68 -15.61
#